data_AF-A0A7G8F214-F1
#
_entry.id   AF-A0A7G8F214-F1
#
_cell.length_a   1.000
_cell.length_b   1.000
_cell.length_c   1.000
_cell.angle_alpha   90.00
_cell.angle_beta   90.00
_cell.angle_gamma   90.00
#
_symmetry.space_group_name_H-M   'P 1'
#
loop_
_entity.id
_entity.type
_entity.pdbx_description
1 polymer ?
#
loop_
_entity_poly.entity_id
_entity_poly.type
_entity_poly.pdbx_seq_one_letter_code
_entity_poly.pdbx_strand_id
1 'polypeptide(L)'
;MTLAELWSWPLLRLQAALRWPDSLMARVEAYRLSKGTSPSLLVPDNALFPLDQDWPISFDLLKRPPLAVHWSGRTQCWPFLSAQKAVAVVGTRRPSDHGCRMAYALGQCLARAGWPVVSGLAEGIDAASHRGCLAAGGLPVGILGTPLDRVYPPEHEALQAQVEAAGLLLSEWPCGARVQRSNFALRNRLLVSVACALVVVECPETSGSLLSAQIARTQNCPVWVVPGEEPTLSKRQGFEGKSMLERR
;
A
#
# COMPACT_ATOMS: atom_id res chain seq x y z
N MET A 1 -9.72 17.03 -23.91
CA MET A 1 -8.79 16.28 -24.76
C MET A 1 -8.79 14.85 -24.27
N THR A 2 -9.24 13.90 -25.08
CA THR A 2 -9.30 12.48 -24.66
C THR A 2 -8.02 11.74 -25.04
N LEU A 3 -7.71 10.63 -24.37
CA LEU A 3 -6.58 9.76 -24.78
C LEU A 3 -6.74 9.24 -26.21
N ALA A 4 -7.99 9.04 -26.66
CA ALA A 4 -8.31 8.64 -28.03
C ALA A 4 -7.90 9.71 -29.05
N GLU A 5 -8.08 11.00 -28.74
CA GLU A 5 -7.64 12.09 -29.60
C GLU A 5 -6.10 12.15 -29.70
N LEU A 6 -5.38 11.88 -28.62
CA LEU A 6 -3.92 11.82 -28.66
C LEU A 6 -3.41 10.70 -29.59
N TRP A 7 -4.12 9.57 -29.64
CA TRP A 7 -3.75 8.44 -30.51
C TRP A 7 -3.77 8.78 -32.00
N SER A 8 -4.52 9.79 -32.43
CA SER A 8 -4.59 10.21 -33.83
C SER A 8 -3.68 11.41 -34.16
N TRP A 9 -2.94 11.97 -33.19
CA TRP A 9 -2.11 13.14 -33.44
C TRP A 9 -0.90 12.83 -34.33
N PRO A 10 -0.55 13.69 -35.31
CA PRO A 10 0.70 13.56 -36.05
C PRO A 10 1.91 13.54 -35.10
N LEU A 11 2.95 12.75 -35.42
CA LEU A 11 4.14 12.60 -34.59
C LEU A 11 4.74 13.95 -34.15
N LEU A 12 4.89 14.90 -35.09
CA LEU A 12 5.43 16.24 -34.81
C LEU A 12 4.63 17.00 -33.74
N ARG A 13 3.30 16.87 -33.78
CA ARG A 13 2.41 17.48 -32.77
C ARG A 13 2.57 16.77 -31.41
N LEU A 14 2.67 15.45 -31.42
CA LEU A 14 2.91 14.65 -30.21
C LEU A 14 4.26 15.00 -29.57
N GLN A 15 5.33 15.13 -30.38
CA GLN A 15 6.67 15.55 -29.94
C GLN A 15 6.65 16.93 -29.30
N ALA A 16 6.00 17.91 -29.95
CA ALA A 16 5.91 19.28 -29.44
C ALA A 16 5.15 19.35 -28.10
N ALA A 17 4.13 18.51 -27.93
CA ALA A 17 3.30 18.49 -26.72
C ALA A 17 3.96 17.75 -25.56
N LEU A 18 4.49 16.55 -25.79
CA LEU A 18 5.04 15.70 -24.72
C LEU A 18 6.49 16.06 -24.35
N ARG A 19 7.26 16.59 -25.31
CA ARG A 19 8.68 16.93 -25.15
C ARG A 19 9.53 15.78 -24.59
N TRP A 20 9.14 14.55 -24.92
CA TRP A 20 9.90 13.36 -24.56
C TRP A 20 11.12 13.18 -25.47
N PRO A 21 12.15 12.43 -25.04
CA PRO A 21 13.32 12.15 -25.87
C PRO A 21 12.93 11.51 -27.20
N ASP A 22 13.62 11.88 -28.28
CA ASP A 22 13.32 11.38 -29.64
C ASP A 22 13.36 9.85 -29.73
N SER A 23 14.25 9.20 -28.96
CA SER A 23 14.33 7.74 -28.90
C SER A 23 13.07 7.09 -28.32
N LEU A 24 12.43 7.73 -27.34
CA LEU A 24 11.15 7.27 -26.79
C LEU A 24 10.01 7.56 -27.76
N MET A 25 10.01 8.75 -28.36
CA MET A 25 9.01 9.16 -29.35
C MET A 25 9.00 8.23 -30.57
N ALA A 26 10.18 7.84 -31.07
CA ALA A 26 10.30 6.87 -32.16
C ALA A 26 9.72 5.50 -31.80
N ARG A 27 9.93 5.02 -30.57
CA ARG A 27 9.35 3.75 -30.09
C ARG A 27 7.83 3.83 -29.95
N VAL A 28 7.32 4.95 -29.44
CA VAL A 28 5.87 5.20 -29.33
C VAL A 28 5.23 5.22 -30.72
N GLU A 29 5.84 5.90 -31.69
CA GLU A 29 5.31 5.96 -33.05
C GLU A 29 5.37 4.59 -33.74
N ALA A 30 6.47 3.86 -33.60
CA ALA A 30 6.56 2.49 -34.12
C ALA A 30 5.46 1.59 -33.54
N TYR A 31 5.16 1.73 -32.25
CA TYR A 31 4.06 1.01 -31.61
C TYR A 31 2.70 1.45 -32.18
N ARG A 32 2.45 2.75 -32.32
CA ARG A 32 1.19 3.29 -32.89
C ARG A 32 0.97 2.78 -34.31
N LEU A 33 1.98 2.86 -35.16
CA LEU A 33 1.95 2.36 -36.54
C LEU A 33 1.66 0.85 -36.58
N SER A 34 2.25 0.07 -35.66
CA SER A 34 2.02 -1.38 -35.59
C SER A 34 0.57 -1.77 -35.21
N LYS A 35 -0.17 -0.85 -34.57
CA LYS A 35 -1.56 -1.06 -34.11
C LYS A 35 -2.60 -0.35 -34.98
N GLY A 36 -2.17 0.54 -35.87
CA GLY A 36 -3.06 1.28 -36.77
C GLY A 36 -3.79 2.45 -36.09
N THR A 37 -4.73 3.03 -36.83
CA THR A 37 -5.48 4.24 -36.44
C THR A 37 -6.59 3.99 -35.43
N SER A 38 -7.10 2.75 -35.35
CA SER A 38 -8.15 2.34 -34.42
C SER A 38 -7.71 1.04 -33.73
N PRO A 39 -6.77 1.14 -32.77
CA PRO A 39 -6.19 -0.03 -32.16
C PRO A 39 -7.21 -0.70 -31.22
N SER A 40 -7.36 -2.01 -31.34
CA SER A 40 -8.05 -2.80 -30.31
C SER A 40 -7.05 -3.12 -29.20
N LEU A 41 -6.90 -2.22 -28.23
CA LEU A 41 -6.05 -2.43 -27.07
C LEU A 41 -6.83 -3.20 -26.00
N LEU A 42 -6.26 -4.30 -25.52
CA LEU A 42 -6.77 -4.98 -24.33
C LEU A 42 -6.34 -4.18 -23.10
N VAL A 43 -7.25 -3.33 -22.62
CA VAL A 43 -7.11 -2.64 -21.34
C VAL A 43 -7.93 -3.42 -20.30
N PRO A 44 -7.32 -3.93 -19.22
CA PRO A 44 -8.08 -4.63 -18.20
C PRO A 44 -9.10 -3.69 -17.55
N ASP A 45 -10.35 -4.13 -17.41
CA ASP A 45 -11.42 -3.37 -16.75
C ASP A 45 -11.09 -3.04 -15.29
N ASN A 46 -10.21 -3.84 -14.70
CA ASN A 46 -9.77 -3.74 -13.32
C ASN A 46 -8.39 -3.07 -13.20
N ALA A 47 -8.00 -2.23 -14.16
CA ALA A 47 -6.81 -1.40 -14.09
C ALA A 47 -7.19 0.08 -14.07
N LEU A 48 -6.54 0.84 -13.19
CA LEU A 48 -6.55 2.30 -13.20
C LEU A 48 -5.20 2.82 -13.66
N PHE A 49 -5.25 3.91 -14.41
CA PHE A 49 -4.12 4.62 -14.97
C PHE A 49 -4.11 6.07 -14.48
N PRO A 50 -2.96 6.76 -14.55
CA PRO A 50 -2.92 8.19 -14.32
C PRO A 50 -3.97 8.92 -15.15
N LEU A 51 -4.62 9.92 -14.54
CA LEU A 51 -5.74 10.72 -15.08
C LEU A 51 -7.13 10.04 -15.04
N ASP A 52 -7.24 8.76 -14.65
CA ASP A 52 -8.55 8.19 -14.37
C ASP A 52 -9.20 8.88 -13.17
N GLN A 53 -10.53 8.98 -13.16
CA GLN A 53 -11.28 9.69 -12.12
C GLN A 53 -10.97 9.17 -10.70
N ASP A 54 -10.82 7.86 -10.57
CA ASP A 54 -10.54 7.20 -9.28
C ASP A 54 -9.03 7.11 -8.96
N TRP A 55 -8.15 7.61 -9.83
CA TRP A 55 -6.70 7.60 -9.59
C TRP A 55 -6.33 8.47 -8.38
N PRO A 56 -5.70 7.91 -7.34
CA PRO A 56 -5.21 8.72 -6.23
C PRO A 56 -4.06 9.62 -6.69
N ILE A 57 -4.30 10.94 -6.72
CA ILE A 57 -3.29 11.95 -7.13
C ILE A 57 -2.00 11.84 -6.31
N SER A 58 -2.08 11.32 -5.07
CA SER A 58 -0.90 11.06 -4.24
C SER A 58 0.09 10.06 -4.85
N PHE A 59 -0.35 9.20 -5.75
CA PHE A 59 0.54 8.31 -6.51
C PHE A 59 1.48 9.06 -7.45
N ASP A 60 1.04 10.19 -8.00
CA ASP A 60 1.86 11.01 -8.92
C ASP A 60 2.98 11.75 -8.18
N LEU A 61 2.81 11.96 -6.87
CA LEU A 61 3.79 12.63 -6.01
C LEU A 61 4.92 11.69 -5.54
N LEU A 62 4.81 10.40 -5.83
CA LEU A 62 5.83 9.43 -5.46
C LEU A 62 7.09 9.61 -6.29
N LYS A 63 8.27 9.38 -5.67
CA LYS A 63 9.56 9.38 -6.38
C LYS A 63 9.58 8.42 -7.59
N ARG A 64 8.81 7.34 -7.49
CA ARG A 64 8.54 6.37 -8.56
C ARG A 64 7.04 6.14 -8.60
N PRO A 65 6.28 6.92 -9.38
CA PRO A 65 4.84 6.72 -9.54
C PRO A 65 4.55 5.34 -10.15
N PRO A 66 3.46 4.66 -9.76
CA PRO A 66 3.02 3.48 -10.49
C PRO A 66 2.53 3.89 -11.88
N LEU A 67 2.80 3.06 -12.89
CA LEU A 67 2.30 3.30 -14.26
C LEU A 67 0.83 2.90 -14.42
N ALA A 68 0.40 1.93 -13.60
CA ALA A 68 -0.97 1.47 -13.47
C ALA A 68 -1.12 0.83 -12.09
N VAL A 69 -2.34 0.77 -11.59
CA VAL A 69 -2.71 -0.07 -10.44
C VAL A 69 -3.91 -0.92 -10.81
N HIS A 70 -3.77 -2.23 -10.62
CA HIS A 70 -4.84 -3.19 -10.73
C HIS A 70 -5.62 -3.24 -9.43
N TRP A 71 -6.92 -3.42 -9.51
CA TRP A 71 -7.79 -3.45 -8.35
C TRP A 71 -8.85 -4.55 -8.41
N SER A 72 -9.41 -4.91 -7.26
CA SER A 72 -10.62 -5.72 -7.17
C SER A 72 -11.36 -5.46 -5.85
N GLY A 73 -12.67 -5.69 -5.82
CA GLY A 73 -13.53 -5.40 -4.66
C GLY A 73 -14.44 -4.20 -4.87
N ARG A 74 -14.67 -3.41 -3.81
CA ARG A 74 -15.65 -2.32 -3.75
C ARG A 74 -15.06 -0.98 -4.13
N THR A 75 -15.71 -0.31 -5.08
CA THR A 75 -15.36 1.05 -5.53
C THR A 75 -15.60 2.14 -4.47
N GLN A 76 -16.37 1.85 -3.42
CA GLN A 76 -16.68 2.77 -2.31
C GLN A 76 -15.43 3.28 -1.58
N CYS A 77 -14.30 2.57 -1.67
CA CYS A 77 -13.03 2.98 -1.08
C CYS A 77 -12.35 4.12 -1.86
N TRP A 78 -12.61 4.27 -3.17
CA TRP A 78 -11.87 5.21 -4.02
C TRP A 78 -11.95 6.67 -3.56
N PRO A 79 -13.13 7.24 -3.23
CA PRO A 79 -13.21 8.61 -2.74
C PRO A 79 -12.36 8.86 -1.49
N PHE A 80 -12.22 7.86 -0.61
CA PHE A 80 -11.36 7.96 0.57
C PHE A 80 -9.89 7.95 0.18
N LEU A 81 -9.45 7.00 -0.66
CA LEU A 81 -8.05 6.90 -1.07
C LEU A 81 -7.59 8.13 -1.86
N SER A 82 -8.42 8.63 -2.77
CA SER A 82 -8.11 9.83 -3.57
C SER A 82 -8.04 11.10 -2.72
N ALA A 83 -8.81 11.17 -1.63
CA ALA A 83 -8.76 12.26 -0.65
C ALA A 83 -7.71 12.04 0.46
N GLN A 84 -6.90 10.98 0.38
CA GLN A 84 -5.98 10.53 1.45
C GLN A 84 -6.66 10.35 2.81
N LYS A 85 -7.95 9.99 2.83
CA LYS A 85 -8.76 9.79 4.04
C LYS A 85 -8.81 8.34 4.48
N ALA A 86 -7.63 7.74 4.66
CA ALA A 86 -7.48 6.39 5.15
C ALA A 86 -6.32 6.31 6.16
N VAL A 87 -6.30 5.27 6.99
CA VAL A 87 -5.22 5.06 7.96
C VAL A 87 -4.46 3.80 7.61
N ALA A 88 -3.16 3.93 7.39
CA ALA A 88 -2.29 2.79 7.16
C ALA A 88 -1.87 2.18 8.50
N VAL A 89 -2.05 0.87 8.67
CA VAL A 89 -1.64 0.14 9.87
C VAL A 89 -0.61 -0.90 9.49
N VAL A 90 0.58 -0.84 10.08
CA VAL A 90 1.71 -1.73 9.76
C VAL A 90 2.42 -2.20 11.01
N GLY A 91 3.12 -3.32 10.89
CA GLY A 91 4.01 -3.78 11.95
C GLY A 91 4.67 -5.11 11.62
N THR A 92 5.22 -5.75 12.65
CA THR A 92 5.94 -7.02 12.53
C THR A 92 5.02 -8.15 12.07
N ARG A 93 5.61 -9.10 11.33
CA ARG A 93 4.96 -10.36 10.96
C ARG A 93 4.84 -11.34 12.13
N ARG A 94 5.59 -11.11 13.20
CA ARG A 94 5.61 -11.93 14.42
C ARG A 94 5.37 -11.04 15.64
N PRO A 95 4.15 -10.50 15.79
CA PRO A 95 3.83 -9.62 16.91
C PRO A 95 3.67 -10.39 18.21
N SER A 96 3.82 -9.69 19.32
CA SER A 96 3.35 -10.15 20.63
C SER A 96 1.82 -10.27 20.66
N ASP A 97 1.29 -10.95 21.69
CA ASP A 97 -0.15 -10.99 21.95
C ASP A 97 -0.73 -9.58 22.14
N HIS A 98 0.03 -8.68 22.78
CA HIS A 98 -0.34 -7.28 22.90
C HIS A 98 -0.45 -6.60 21.53
N GLY A 99 0.57 -6.74 20.69
CA GLY A 99 0.59 -6.19 19.34
C GLY A 99 -0.58 -6.69 18.49
N CYS A 100 -0.89 -7.99 18.56
CA CYS A 100 -2.07 -8.59 17.94
C CYS A 100 -3.38 -7.94 18.43
N ARG A 101 -3.57 -7.85 19.76
CA ARG A 101 -4.77 -7.25 20.35
C ARG A 101 -4.92 -5.79 19.95
N MET A 102 -3.84 -5.02 19.98
CA MET A 102 -3.88 -3.60 19.64
C MET A 102 -4.14 -3.39 18.16
N ALA A 103 -3.49 -4.13 17.26
CA ALA A 103 -3.76 -4.04 15.83
C ALA A 103 -5.22 -4.35 15.51
N TYR A 104 -5.77 -5.41 16.12
CA TYR A 104 -7.17 -5.77 15.99
C TYR A 104 -8.10 -4.67 16.51
N ALA A 105 -7.84 -4.14 17.71
CA ALA A 105 -8.62 -3.05 18.30
C ALA A 105 -8.56 -1.77 17.46
N LEU A 106 -7.39 -1.40 16.94
CA LEU A 106 -7.22 -0.28 16.02
C LEU A 106 -8.07 -0.47 14.76
N GLY A 107 -8.04 -1.66 14.16
CA GLY A 107 -8.88 -1.99 13.02
C GLY A 107 -10.37 -1.79 13.31
N GLN A 108 -10.84 -2.27 14.47
CA GLN A 108 -12.23 -2.07 14.91
C GLN A 108 -12.58 -0.59 15.13
N CYS A 109 -11.70 0.16 15.80
CA CYS A 109 -11.94 1.57 16.11
C CYS A 109 -11.99 2.42 14.84
N LEU A 110 -11.07 2.21 13.90
CA LEU A 110 -11.03 2.91 12.62
C LEU A 110 -12.29 2.61 11.79
N ALA A 111 -12.68 1.34 11.71
CA ALA A 111 -13.91 0.92 11.04
C ALA A 111 -15.16 1.60 11.62
N ARG A 112 -15.33 1.60 12.95
CA ARG A 112 -16.46 2.27 13.62
C ARG A 112 -16.46 3.78 13.42
N ALA A 113 -15.29 4.37 13.28
CA ALA A 113 -15.14 5.79 12.99
C ALA A 113 -15.32 6.14 11.50
N GLY A 114 -15.56 5.13 10.64
CA GLY A 114 -15.78 5.32 9.20
C GLY A 114 -14.50 5.53 8.39
N TRP A 115 -13.33 5.18 8.94
CA TRP A 115 -12.04 5.31 8.26
C TRP A 115 -11.61 3.97 7.67
N PRO A 116 -11.28 3.91 6.36
CA PRO A 116 -10.68 2.72 5.78
C PRO A 116 -9.35 2.35 6.43
N VAL A 117 -9.14 1.04 6.60
CA VAL A 117 -7.91 0.48 7.19
C VAL A 117 -7.04 -0.08 6.07
N VAL A 118 -5.93 0.59 5.79
CA VAL A 118 -5.01 0.22 4.70
C VAL A 118 -3.86 -0.62 5.27
N SER A 119 -3.60 -1.80 4.71
CA SER A 119 -2.46 -2.62 5.11
C SER A 119 -1.99 -3.55 3.98
N GLY A 120 -0.90 -4.29 4.18
CA GLY A 120 -0.22 -5.08 3.15
C GLY A 120 -0.65 -6.54 3.06
N LEU A 121 -1.65 -6.97 3.83
CA LEU A 121 -2.10 -8.36 3.99
C LEU A 121 -0.99 -9.35 4.43
N ALA A 122 0.11 -8.85 4.99
CA ALA A 122 1.15 -9.70 5.57
C ALA A 122 0.67 -10.41 6.86
N GLU A 123 1.45 -11.39 7.32
CA GLU A 123 1.27 -12.01 8.64
C GLU A 123 1.32 -10.97 9.77
N GLY A 124 0.81 -11.34 10.94
CA GLY A 124 0.94 -10.52 12.15
C GLY A 124 0.05 -9.29 12.16
N ILE A 125 0.66 -8.10 12.33
CA ILE A 125 -0.06 -6.84 12.54
C ILE A 125 -1.01 -6.49 11.38
N ASP A 126 -0.56 -6.65 10.14
CA ASP A 126 -1.36 -6.37 8.95
C ASP A 126 -2.66 -7.20 8.97
N ALA A 127 -2.54 -8.52 9.15
CA ALA A 127 -3.69 -9.41 9.25
C ALA A 127 -4.60 -9.12 10.44
N ALA A 128 -4.03 -8.84 11.62
CA ALA A 128 -4.81 -8.50 12.81
C ALA A 128 -5.64 -7.22 12.60
N SER A 129 -5.05 -6.20 11.98
CA SER A 129 -5.75 -4.94 11.67
C SER A 129 -6.89 -5.13 10.67
N HIS A 130 -6.69 -5.92 9.62
CA HIS A 130 -7.76 -6.26 8.67
C HIS A 130 -8.87 -7.06 9.33
N ARG A 131 -8.54 -8.07 10.15
CA ARG A 131 -9.55 -8.85 10.89
C ARG A 131 -10.37 -7.98 11.84
N GLY A 132 -9.73 -7.02 12.51
CA GLY A 132 -10.42 -6.05 13.36
C GLY A 132 -11.39 -5.17 12.55
N CYS A 133 -10.92 -4.63 11.43
CA CYS A 133 -11.74 -3.83 10.52
C CYS A 133 -12.97 -4.60 10.01
N LEU A 134 -12.74 -5.82 9.51
CA LEU A 134 -13.79 -6.72 9.02
C LEU A 134 -14.83 -7.06 10.10
N ALA A 135 -14.37 -7.37 11.32
CA ALA A 135 -15.26 -7.71 12.44
C ALA A 135 -16.18 -6.56 12.85
N ALA A 136 -15.78 -5.32 12.59
CA ALA A 136 -16.59 -4.13 12.83
C ALA A 136 -17.39 -3.68 11.60
N GLY A 137 -17.37 -4.43 10.49
CA GLY A 137 -18.08 -4.09 9.25
C GLY A 137 -17.49 -2.90 8.49
N GLY A 138 -16.20 -2.60 8.70
CA GLY A 138 -15.51 -1.48 8.06
C GLY A 138 -15.03 -1.74 6.64
N LEU A 139 -14.19 -0.83 6.13
CA LEU A 139 -13.61 -0.86 4.79
C LEU A 139 -12.11 -1.24 4.85
N PRO A 140 -11.74 -2.53 4.75
CA PRO A 140 -10.34 -2.91 4.66
C PRO A 140 -9.78 -2.66 3.25
N VAL A 141 -8.56 -2.14 3.15
CA VAL A 141 -7.86 -1.92 1.87
C VAL A 141 -6.52 -2.65 1.87
N GLY A 142 -6.40 -3.71 1.08
CA GLY A 142 -5.18 -4.50 0.94
C GLY A 142 -4.33 -4.04 -0.22
N ILE A 143 -3.13 -3.51 0.04
CA ILE A 143 -2.17 -3.13 -1.00
C ILE A 143 -1.10 -4.22 -1.12
N LEU A 144 -1.16 -4.96 -2.22
CA LEU A 144 -0.41 -6.18 -2.44
C LEU A 144 0.97 -5.92 -3.06
N GLY A 145 1.87 -6.87 -2.85
CA GLY A 145 3.13 -6.99 -3.63
C GLY A 145 3.11 -8.19 -4.57
N THR A 146 1.95 -8.83 -4.69
CA THR A 146 1.62 -9.89 -5.62
C THR A 146 0.57 -9.37 -6.59
N PRO A 147 0.46 -9.97 -7.78
CA PRO A 147 -0.75 -9.83 -8.60
C PRO A 147 -2.02 -10.22 -7.81
N LEU A 148 -3.18 -9.68 -8.20
CA LEU A 148 -4.46 -9.93 -7.53
C LEU A 148 -4.86 -11.41 -7.54
N ASP A 149 -4.50 -12.15 -8.59
CA ASP A 149 -4.72 -13.59 -8.78
C ASP A 149 -3.78 -14.47 -7.92
N ARG A 150 -2.95 -13.85 -7.08
CA ARG A 150 -1.99 -14.59 -6.24
C ARG A 150 -2.03 -14.14 -4.79
N VAL A 151 -2.35 -15.09 -3.93
CA VAL A 151 -2.34 -14.93 -2.48
C VAL A 151 -0.93 -15.12 -1.94
N TYR A 152 -0.49 -14.21 -1.06
CA TYR A 152 0.69 -14.39 -0.24
C TYR A 152 0.56 -13.61 1.08
N PRO A 153 0.77 -14.26 2.24
CA PRO A 153 1.13 -15.67 2.41
C PRO A 153 -0.07 -16.59 2.10
N PRO A 154 0.13 -17.86 1.67
CA PRO A 154 -0.97 -18.75 1.24
C PRO A 154 -2.07 -18.95 2.30
N GLU A 155 -1.70 -18.93 3.58
CA GLU A 155 -2.61 -19.08 4.72
C GLU A 155 -3.62 -17.93 4.82
N HIS A 156 -3.40 -16.84 4.10
CA HIS A 156 -4.28 -15.67 4.05
C HIS A 156 -5.28 -15.70 2.89
N GLU A 157 -5.47 -16.82 2.20
CA GLU A 157 -6.44 -16.94 1.11
C GLU A 157 -7.84 -16.48 1.53
N ALA A 158 -8.34 -17.02 2.64
CA ALA A 158 -9.64 -16.63 3.18
C ALA A 158 -9.68 -15.15 3.62
N LEU A 159 -8.58 -14.63 4.17
CA LEU A 159 -8.53 -13.23 4.62
C LEU A 159 -8.51 -12.26 3.44
N GLN A 160 -7.71 -12.54 2.41
CA GLN A 160 -7.65 -11.74 1.19
C GLN A 160 -9.02 -11.69 0.51
N ALA A 161 -9.71 -12.83 0.39
CA ALA A 161 -11.07 -12.90 -0.15
C ALA A 161 -12.07 -12.09 0.69
N GLN A 162 -11.96 -12.10 2.02
CA GLN A 162 -12.81 -11.26 2.88
C GLN A 162 -12.52 -9.77 2.71
N VAL A 163 -11.25 -9.38 2.59
CA VAL A 163 -10.85 -7.99 2.33
C VAL A 163 -11.39 -7.52 0.97
N GLU A 164 -11.27 -8.35 -0.07
CA GLU A 164 -11.83 -8.07 -1.39
C GLU A 164 -13.36 -7.91 -1.35
N ALA A 165 -14.05 -8.81 -0.65
CA ALA A 165 -15.51 -8.80 -0.57
C ALA A 165 -16.08 -7.60 0.22
N ALA A 166 -15.36 -7.13 1.24
CA ALA A 166 -15.78 -6.05 2.12
C ALA A 166 -15.22 -4.68 1.75
N GLY A 167 -14.08 -4.64 1.07
CA GLY A 167 -13.32 -3.43 0.78
C GLY A 167 -12.59 -3.54 -0.56
N LEU A 168 -11.30 -3.23 -0.61
CA LEU A 168 -10.57 -3.07 -1.88
C LEU A 168 -9.19 -3.75 -1.82
N LEU A 169 -8.82 -4.48 -2.88
CA LEU A 169 -7.46 -4.93 -3.13
C LEU A 169 -6.82 -4.08 -4.22
N LEU A 170 -5.54 -3.74 -4.05
CA LEU A 170 -4.74 -2.99 -5.01
C LEU A 170 -3.39 -3.65 -5.26
N SER A 171 -2.93 -3.65 -6.50
CA SER A 171 -1.59 -4.12 -6.87
C SER A 171 -1.03 -3.37 -8.06
N GLU A 172 0.25 -3.03 -8.02
CA GLU A 172 0.98 -2.52 -9.19
C GLU A 172 1.31 -3.64 -10.20
N TRP A 173 1.09 -4.90 -9.84
CA TRP A 173 1.50 -6.05 -10.64
C TRP A 173 0.33 -6.60 -11.44
N PRO A 174 0.42 -6.69 -12.78
CA PRO A 174 -0.63 -7.28 -13.61
C PRO A 174 -0.79 -8.77 -13.33
N CYS A 175 -1.97 -9.30 -13.68
CA CYS A 175 -2.28 -10.73 -13.62
C CYS A 175 -1.16 -11.58 -14.24
N GLY A 176 -0.75 -12.65 -13.56
CA GLY A 176 0.33 -13.52 -14.03
C GLY A 176 1.75 -12.97 -13.89
N ALA A 177 1.97 -11.75 -13.38
CA ALA A 177 3.32 -11.24 -13.17
C ALA A 177 4.10 -12.05 -12.11
N ARG A 178 5.42 -12.15 -12.30
CA ARG A 178 6.29 -12.88 -11.37
C ARG A 178 6.40 -12.12 -10.04
N VAL A 179 6.12 -12.81 -8.93
CA VAL A 179 6.31 -12.28 -7.58
C VAL A 179 7.79 -12.24 -7.22
N GLN A 180 8.28 -11.07 -6.79
CA GLN A 180 9.63 -10.88 -6.28
C GLN A 180 9.60 -10.36 -4.85
N ARG A 181 10.62 -10.70 -4.04
CA ARG A 181 10.72 -10.21 -2.65
C ARG A 181 10.79 -8.69 -2.57
N SER A 182 11.42 -8.03 -3.54
CA SER A 182 11.50 -6.57 -3.65
C SER A 182 10.13 -5.89 -3.78
N ASN A 183 9.15 -6.56 -4.41
CA ASN A 183 7.78 -6.05 -4.53
C ASN A 183 7.16 -5.79 -3.16
N PHE A 184 7.60 -6.54 -2.14
CA PHE A 184 7.09 -6.44 -0.79
C PHE A 184 7.49 -5.13 -0.09
N ALA A 185 8.68 -4.64 -0.39
CA ALA A 185 9.15 -3.35 0.09
C ALA A 185 8.61 -2.22 -0.80
N LEU A 186 8.54 -2.44 -2.12
CA LEU A 186 8.11 -1.42 -3.06
C LEU A 186 6.68 -0.96 -2.82
N ARG A 187 5.72 -1.87 -2.57
CA ARG A 187 4.31 -1.47 -2.38
C ARG A 187 4.07 -0.57 -1.18
N ASN A 188 4.96 -0.56 -0.18
CA ASN A 188 4.79 0.25 1.04
C ASN A 188 4.69 1.75 0.72
N ARG A 189 5.25 2.19 -0.42
CA ARG A 189 5.08 3.58 -0.88
C ARG A 189 3.63 3.93 -1.23
N LEU A 190 2.86 2.96 -1.74
CA LEU A 190 1.45 3.12 -2.10
C LEU A 190 0.58 3.11 -0.84
N LEU A 191 0.92 2.27 0.14
CA LEU A 191 0.29 2.26 1.47
C LEU A 191 0.32 3.63 2.13
N VAL A 192 1.51 4.22 2.19
CA VAL A 192 1.71 5.51 2.83
C VAL A 192 1.04 6.63 2.03
N SER A 193 1.08 6.59 0.70
CA SER A 193 0.60 7.70 -0.12
C SER A 193 -0.91 7.91 -0.06
N VAL A 194 -1.70 6.86 0.19
CA VAL A 194 -3.17 6.98 0.29
C VAL A 194 -3.64 7.25 1.72
N ALA A 195 -2.72 7.33 2.68
CA ALA A 195 -3.06 7.44 4.09
C ALA A 195 -2.80 8.85 4.66
N CYS A 196 -3.73 9.36 5.46
CA CYS A 196 -3.52 10.60 6.23
C CYS A 196 -2.62 10.38 7.44
N ALA A 197 -2.46 9.14 7.89
CA ALA A 197 -1.58 8.76 8.98
C ALA A 197 -1.12 7.31 8.83
N LEU A 198 0.12 7.04 9.23
CA LEU A 198 0.67 5.70 9.39
C LEU A 198 0.74 5.35 10.87
N VAL A 199 0.13 4.24 11.27
CA VAL A 199 0.21 3.67 12.62
C VAL A 199 1.14 2.46 12.60
N VAL A 200 2.25 2.54 13.31
CA VAL A 200 3.17 1.42 13.54
C VAL A 200 2.82 0.78 14.88
N VAL A 201 2.29 -0.45 14.85
CA VAL A 201 1.80 -1.13 16.07
C VAL A 201 2.94 -1.76 16.86
N GLU A 202 3.74 -2.59 16.21
CA GLU A 202 4.87 -3.24 16.84
C GLU A 202 5.95 -3.46 15.78
N CYS A 203 7.19 -3.08 16.09
CA CYS A 203 8.26 -3.06 15.13
C CYS A 203 9.60 -3.28 15.84
N PRO A 204 10.21 -4.49 15.78
CA PRO A 204 11.58 -4.69 16.25
C PRO A 204 12.56 -3.85 15.42
N GLU A 205 13.73 -3.55 16.00
CA GLU A 205 14.74 -2.62 15.44
C GLU A 205 15.22 -2.98 14.02
N THR A 206 15.03 -4.23 13.57
CA THR A 206 15.46 -4.71 12.25
C THR A 206 14.31 -5.02 11.29
N SER A 207 13.09 -4.53 11.58
CA SER A 207 11.91 -4.92 10.81
C SER A 207 11.67 -4.08 9.56
N GLY A 208 11.07 -4.70 8.53
CA GLY A 208 10.63 -4.03 7.31
C GLY A 208 9.56 -2.95 7.53
N SER A 209 8.94 -2.89 8.70
CA SER A 209 7.97 -1.84 9.07
C SER A 209 8.66 -0.48 9.29
N LEU A 210 9.95 -0.47 9.63
CA LEU A 210 10.76 0.76 9.68
C LEU A 210 10.86 1.44 8.32
N LEU A 211 10.86 0.67 7.23
CA LEU A 211 10.85 1.23 5.88
C LEU A 211 9.59 2.05 5.64
N SER A 212 8.42 1.58 6.08
CA SER A 212 7.17 2.33 5.94
C SER A 212 7.21 3.64 6.73
N ALA A 213 7.80 3.65 7.94
CA ALA A 213 7.98 4.88 8.72
C ALA A 213 8.93 5.87 8.04
N GLN A 214 10.02 5.39 7.43
CA GLN A 214 10.94 6.22 6.63
C GLN A 214 10.26 6.82 5.39
N ILE A 215 9.44 6.02 4.70
CA ILE A 215 8.63 6.45 3.56
C ILE A 215 7.64 7.53 4.00
N ALA A 216 6.92 7.32 5.11
CA ALA A 216 5.97 8.29 5.68
C ALA A 216 6.63 9.62 5.99
N ARG A 217 7.81 9.61 6.62
CA ARG A 217 8.59 10.83 6.84
C ARG A 217 8.94 11.56 5.54
N THR A 218 9.29 10.82 4.49
CA THR A 218 9.62 11.40 3.18
C THR A 218 8.39 11.99 2.47
N GLN A 219 7.22 11.40 2.70
CA GLN A 219 5.95 11.84 2.12
C GLN A 219 5.18 12.84 3.01
N ASN A 220 5.77 13.29 4.13
CA ASN A 220 5.12 14.13 5.14
C ASN A 220 3.80 13.53 5.69
N CYS A 221 3.70 12.20 5.72
CA CYS A 221 2.60 11.49 6.36
C CYS A 221 2.92 11.34 7.86
N PRO A 222 2.06 11.85 8.78
CA PRO A 222 2.24 11.67 10.22
C PRO A 222 2.38 10.20 10.61
N VAL A 223 3.38 9.91 11.46
CA VAL A 223 3.62 8.58 11.99
C VAL A 223 3.22 8.53 13.46
N TRP A 224 2.35 7.57 13.79
CA TRP A 224 1.91 7.26 15.14
C TRP A 224 2.46 5.89 15.53
N VAL A 225 2.77 5.71 16.80
CA VAL A 225 3.30 4.46 17.32
C VAL A 225 2.45 4.02 18.49
N VAL A 226 2.09 2.74 18.52
CA VAL A 226 1.46 2.14 19.69
C VAL A 226 2.53 1.99 20.79
N PRO A 227 2.29 2.49 22.02
CA PRO A 227 3.19 2.22 23.13
C PRO A 227 3.32 0.72 23.36
N GLY A 228 4.55 0.21 23.41
CA GLY A 228 4.78 -1.18 23.80
C GLY A 228 4.40 -1.42 25.26
N GLU A 229 4.14 -2.67 25.63
CA GLU A 229 4.15 -3.02 27.05
C GLU A 229 5.56 -2.78 27.59
N GLU A 230 5.67 -2.17 28.78
CA GLU A 230 6.93 -2.24 29.51
C GLU A 230 7.32 -3.73 29.57
N PRO A 231 8.59 -4.10 29.32
CA PRO A 231 9.02 -5.45 29.60
C PRO A 231 8.66 -5.70 31.06
N THR A 232 7.70 -6.60 31.29
CA THR A 232 7.37 -6.98 32.65
C THR A 232 8.68 -7.50 33.20
N LEU A 233 9.27 -6.81 34.17
CA LEU A 233 10.45 -7.28 34.89
C LEU A 233 10.04 -8.56 35.62
N SER A 234 9.97 -9.66 34.88
CA SER A 234 9.84 -10.98 35.46
C SER A 234 11.14 -11.21 36.21
N LYS A 235 11.07 -11.09 37.54
CA LYS A 235 12.11 -11.51 38.48
C LYS A 235 12.66 -12.88 38.04
N ARG A 236 13.86 -12.89 37.45
CA ARG A 236 14.84 -14.00 37.26
C ARG A 236 15.84 -13.52 36.19
N GLN A 237 17.15 -13.40 36.40
CA GLN A 237 18.09 -13.84 37.45
C GLN A 237 19.24 -12.83 37.53
N GLY A 238 19.71 -12.55 38.75
CA GLY A 238 21.08 -12.14 39.08
C GLY A 238 21.70 -10.99 38.27
N PHE A 239 21.29 -9.76 38.51
CA PHE A 239 22.17 -8.61 38.30
C PHE A 239 22.63 -8.11 39.66
N GLU A 240 23.83 -8.53 40.09
CA GLU A 240 24.57 -7.85 41.15
C GLU A 240 24.98 -6.47 40.64
N GLY A 241 24.08 -5.49 40.80
CA GLY A 241 24.43 -4.09 40.69
C GLY A 241 25.27 -3.71 41.90
N LYS A 242 26.60 -3.76 41.77
CA LYS A 242 27.49 -3.03 42.67
C LYS A 242 27.14 -1.55 42.59
N SER A 243 26.60 -1.04 43.69
CA SER A 243 26.50 0.37 44.00
C SER A 243 27.85 1.06 43.72
N MET A 244 27.83 2.07 42.86
CA MET A 244 28.87 3.09 42.81
C MET A 244 28.19 4.46 42.89
N LEU A 245 27.64 4.73 44.07
CA LEU A 245 27.64 6.08 44.61
C LEU A 245 29.01 6.32 45.23
N GLU A 246 29.51 7.54 45.04
CA GLU A 246 30.67 8.14 45.70
C GLU A 246 32.07 7.71 45.22
N ARG A 247 32.68 8.57 44.40
CA ARG A 247 34.00 9.15 44.66
C ARG A 247 34.23 10.37 43.76
N ARG A 248 34.15 11.54 44.43
CA ARG A 248 34.87 12.81 44.23
C ARG A 248 35.24 13.25 42.82
#